data_AF-A0A383ARP6-F1
#
_entry.id   AF-A0A383ARP6-F1
#
_cell.length_a   1.000
_cell.length_b   1.000
_cell.length_c   1.000
_cell.angle_alpha   90.00
_cell.angle_beta   90.00
_cell.angle_gamma   90.00
#
_symmetry.space_group_name_H-M   'P 1'
#
loop_
_entity.id
_entity.type
_entity.pdbx_description
1 polymer ?
#
loop_
_entity_poly.entity_id
_entity_poly.type
_entity_poly.pdbx_seq_one_letter_code
_entity_poly.pdbx_strand_id
1 'polypeptide(L)'
;MATTEINLTPRDFKGKSDPDWCPGCGDFGVLNAIQRAVAELGFRPHEIMTVSGIGCSSNLPGYINTYGMHTLHGRSLAMATGVKMAN
;
A
#
# COMPACT_ATOMS: atom_id res chain seq x y z
N MET A 1 -23.33 -7.66 3.79
CA MET A 1 -22.52 -6.50 4.19
C MET A 1 -23.17 -5.28 3.61
N ALA A 2 -23.70 -4.39 4.43
CA ALA A 2 -24.30 -3.14 3.96
C ALA A 2 -23.20 -2.29 3.33
N THR A 3 -23.25 -2.15 2.00
CA THR A 3 -22.40 -1.24 1.23
C THR A 3 -22.97 0.16 1.40
N THR A 4 -22.61 0.83 2.48
CA THR A 4 -22.66 2.30 2.48
C THR A 4 -21.77 2.75 1.33
N GLU A 5 -22.32 3.54 0.41
CA GLU A 5 -21.61 4.15 -0.72
C GLU A 5 -20.48 5.04 -0.18
N ILE A 6 -19.29 4.47 0.02
CA ILE A 6 -18.10 5.22 0.41
C ILE A 6 -17.41 5.68 -0.87
N ASN A 7 -17.49 6.98 -1.17
CA ASN A 7 -16.80 7.59 -2.30
C ASN A 7 -15.31 7.78 -1.95
N LEU A 8 -14.50 6.75 -2.17
CA LEU A 8 -13.05 6.82 -2.00
C LEU A 8 -12.40 7.32 -3.28
N THR A 9 -11.35 8.11 -3.13
CA THR A 9 -10.53 8.62 -4.21
C THR A 9 -9.07 8.17 -4.03
N PRO A 10 -8.24 8.18 -5.08
CA PRO A 10 -6.82 7.84 -4.93
C PRO A 10 -6.07 8.73 -3.93
N ARG A 11 -6.58 9.95 -3.67
CA ARG A 11 -5.98 10.90 -2.72
C ARG A 11 -6.10 10.43 -1.28
N ASP A 12 -7.14 9.67 -0.95
CA ASP A 12 -7.36 9.13 0.39
C ASP A 12 -6.29 8.09 0.78
N PHE A 13 -5.56 7.57 -0.21
CA PHE A 13 -4.47 6.62 -0.06
C PHE A 13 -3.08 7.26 -0.18
N LYS A 14 -2.97 8.59 -0.25
CA LYS A 14 -1.66 9.26 -0.25
C LYS A 14 -0.99 9.08 1.12
N GLY A 15 0.21 8.50 1.14
CA GLY A 15 1.00 8.34 2.36
C GLY A 15 1.42 9.67 3.00
N LYS A 16 1.87 9.62 4.25
CA LYS A 16 2.34 10.78 5.00
C LYS A 16 3.70 11.29 4.52
N SER A 17 4.50 10.40 3.94
CA SER A 17 5.80 10.71 3.37
C SER A 17 5.70 10.75 1.85
N ASP A 18 6.33 11.73 1.22
CA ASP A 18 6.45 11.74 -0.23
C ASP A 18 7.55 10.75 -0.67
N PRO A 19 7.40 10.08 -1.83
CA PRO A 19 8.41 9.15 -2.34
C PRO A 19 9.75 9.84 -2.65
N ASP A 20 10.85 9.20 -2.25
CA ASP A 20 12.21 9.67 -2.49
C ASP A 20 12.88 9.04 -3.73
N TRP A 21 12.07 8.45 -4.62
CA TRP A 21 12.55 7.81 -5.83
C TRP A 21 13.09 8.81 -6.85
N CYS A 22 14.03 8.35 -7.67
CA CYS A 22 14.63 9.16 -8.73
C CYS A 22 13.57 9.67 -9.74
N PRO A 23 13.75 10.88 -10.31
CA PRO A 23 12.87 11.37 -11.37
C PRO A 23 12.79 10.38 -12.54
N GLY A 24 11.57 10.02 -12.94
CA GLY A 24 11.33 9.03 -14.00
C GLY A 24 11.32 7.56 -13.53
N CYS A 25 11.45 7.28 -12.23
CA CYS A 25 11.32 5.93 -11.70
C CYS A 25 9.92 5.34 -11.96
N GLY A 26 9.87 4.07 -12.39
CA GLY A 26 8.60 3.36 -12.64
C GLY A 26 7.75 3.11 -11.39
N ASP A 27 8.37 3.11 -10.20
CA ASP A 27 7.65 2.88 -8.93
C ASP A 27 6.58 3.96 -8.65
N PHE A 28 6.76 5.19 -9.17
CA PHE A 28 5.70 6.21 -9.14
C PHE A 28 4.44 5.75 -9.88
N GLY A 29 4.59 5.08 -11.02
CA GLY A 29 3.48 4.52 -11.78
C GLY A 29 2.79 3.40 -11.02
N VAL A 30 3.57 2.52 -10.37
CA VAL A 30 3.05 1.42 -9.54
C VAL A 30 2.25 1.96 -8.34
N LEU A 31 2.80 2.93 -7.61
CA LEU A 31 2.10 3.56 -6.48
C LEU A 31 0.76 4.19 -6.90
N ASN A 32 0.76 4.96 -7.99
CA ASN A 32 -0.45 5.59 -8.52
C ASN A 32 -1.48 4.54 -8.96
N ALA A 33 -1.05 3.44 -9.57
CA ALA A 33 -1.93 2.35 -9.97
C ALA A 33 -2.57 1.64 -8.77
N ILE A 34 -1.78 1.38 -7.72
CA ILE A 34 -2.29 0.76 -6.48
C ILE A 34 -3.32 1.68 -5.82
N GLN A 35 -3.02 2.97 -5.64
CA GLN A 35 -3.94 3.93 -5.01
C GLN A 35 -5.27 4.05 -5.76
N ARG A 36 -5.24 4.00 -7.11
CA ARG A 36 -6.46 3.96 -7.93
C ARG A 36 -7.24 2.66 -7.75
N ALA A 37 -6.56 1.53 -7.83
CA ALA A 37 -7.20 0.23 -7.70
C ALA A 37 -7.91 0.06 -6.36
N VAL A 38 -7.28 0.44 -5.25
CA VAL A 38 -7.89 0.30 -3.91
C VAL A 38 -9.05 1.25 -3.68
N ALA A 39 -9.02 2.44 -4.30
CA ALA A 39 -10.13 3.38 -4.28
C ALA A 39 -11.33 2.86 -5.08
N GLU A 40 -11.10 2.33 -6.28
CA GLU A 40 -12.14 1.72 -7.14
C GLU A 40 -12.77 0.47 -6.50
N LEU A 41 -11.98 -0.30 -5.76
CA LEU A 41 -12.46 -1.47 -5.01
C LEU A 41 -13.23 -1.10 -3.74
N GLY A 42 -13.23 0.17 -3.32
CA GLY A 42 -13.97 0.63 -2.15
C GLY A 42 -13.40 0.17 -0.79
N PHE A 43 -12.15 -0.28 -0.74
CA PHE A 43 -11.51 -0.70 0.52
C PHE A 43 -11.04 0.51 1.32
N ARG A 44 -11.47 0.67 2.56
CA ARG A 44 -10.98 1.77 3.41
C ARG A 44 -9.50 1.55 3.75
N PRO A 45 -8.71 2.61 3.96
CA PRO A 45 -7.30 2.51 4.36
C PRO A 45 -6.98 1.50 5.47
N HIS A 46 -7.83 1.43 6.50
CA HIS A 46 -7.63 0.53 7.65
C HIS A 46 -8.00 -0.94 7.36
N GLU A 47 -8.58 -1.24 6.18
CA GLU A 47 -8.91 -2.59 5.74
C GLU A 47 -7.77 -3.21 4.91
N ILE A 48 -6.70 -2.45 4.66
CA ILE A 48 -5.59 -2.85 3.79
C ILE A 48 -4.31 -2.93 4.61
N MET A 49 -3.54 -3.98 4.36
CA MET A 49 -2.19 -4.16 4.88
C MET A 49 -1.19 -4.23 3.72
N THR A 50 -0.25 -3.28 3.67
CA THR A 50 0.86 -3.26 2.72
C THR A 50 2.13 -3.82 3.36
N VAL A 51 2.65 -4.92 2.84
CA VAL A 51 3.86 -5.58 3.36
C VAL A 51 4.96 -5.57 2.31
N SER A 52 6.16 -5.10 2.66
CA SER A 52 7.30 -4.99 1.74
C SER A 52 8.60 -5.58 2.33
N GLY A 53 9.62 -5.74 1.48
CA GLY A 53 10.93 -6.30 1.80
C GLY A 53 11.96 -5.21 2.07
N ILE A 54 13.10 -5.21 1.36
CA ILE A 54 14.10 -4.11 1.39
C ILE A 54 14.49 -3.79 -0.05
N GLY A 55 14.53 -2.50 -0.40
CA GLY A 55 14.86 -1.95 -1.72
C GLY A 55 14.08 -0.66 -2.00
N CYS A 56 14.38 0.04 -3.09
CA CYS A 56 13.67 1.28 -3.46
C CYS A 56 12.15 1.06 -3.50
N SER A 57 11.70 -0.01 -4.17
CA SER A 57 10.30 -0.40 -4.22
C SER A 57 9.70 -0.75 -2.85
N SER A 58 10.52 -1.16 -1.88
CA SER A 58 10.04 -1.61 -0.57
C SER A 58 9.73 -0.46 0.39
N ASN A 59 10.07 0.79 0.05
CA ASN A 59 9.60 1.96 0.79
C ASN A 59 8.08 2.22 0.60
N LEU A 60 7.42 1.50 -0.32
CA LEU A 60 6.00 1.64 -0.64
C LEU A 60 5.04 1.76 0.56
N PRO A 61 5.17 0.99 1.67
CA PRO A 61 4.27 1.13 2.81
C PRO A 61 4.30 2.52 3.48
N GLY A 62 5.38 3.29 3.30
CA GLY A 62 5.47 4.67 3.78
C GLY A 62 4.74 5.69 2.88
N TYR A 63 4.51 5.34 1.62
CA TYR A 63 3.97 6.23 0.58
C TYR A 63 2.49 5.98 0.29
N ILE A 64 1.89 4.97 0.91
CA ILE A 64 0.47 4.66 0.82
C ILE A 64 -0.19 4.66 2.20
N ASN A 65 -1.32 5.35 2.33
CA ASN A 65 -2.07 5.43 3.59
C ASN A 65 -2.87 4.13 3.81
N THR A 66 -2.22 3.15 4.44
CA THR A 66 -2.77 1.85 4.86
C THR A 66 -2.03 1.39 6.13
N TYR A 67 -2.40 0.25 6.72
CA TYR A 67 -1.46 -0.40 7.64
C TYR A 67 -0.25 -0.89 6.84
N GLY A 68 0.96 -0.70 7.37
CA GLY A 68 2.19 -0.92 6.63
C GLY A 68 3.26 -1.64 7.44
N MET A 69 3.96 -2.60 6.81
CA MET A 69 5.15 -3.24 7.37
C MET A 69 6.29 -3.26 6.35
N HIS A 70 7.38 -2.58 6.69
CA HIS A 70 8.66 -2.66 5.98
C HIS A 70 9.52 -3.71 6.68
N THR A 71 9.64 -4.89 6.07
CA THR A 71 10.19 -6.09 6.72
C THR A 71 11.64 -6.35 6.32
N LEU A 72 12.14 -7.57 6.52
CA LEU A 72 13.51 -7.94 6.17
C LEU A 72 13.64 -8.25 4.67
N HIS A 73 14.85 -8.09 4.14
CA HIS A 73 15.15 -8.37 2.74
C HIS A 73 14.77 -9.82 2.37
N GLY A 74 13.92 -9.97 1.34
CA GLY A 74 13.43 -11.27 0.89
C GLY A 74 12.43 -11.97 1.83
N ARG A 75 11.92 -11.31 2.88
CA ARG A 75 11.01 -11.91 3.89
C ARG A 75 9.60 -11.33 3.89
N SER A 76 9.26 -10.47 2.94
CA SER A 76 7.93 -9.86 2.83
C SER A 76 6.81 -10.90 2.77
N LEU A 77 6.96 -11.96 1.97
CA LEU A 77 5.94 -13.00 1.84
C LEU A 77 5.76 -13.80 3.13
N ALA A 78 6.85 -14.16 3.82
CA ALA A 78 6.75 -14.89 5.09
C ALA A 78 5.96 -14.09 6.14
N MET A 79 6.22 -12.78 6.23
CA MET A 79 5.45 -11.88 7.09
C MET A 79 4.00 -11.73 6.63
N ALA A 80 3.76 -11.50 5.33
CA ALA A 80 2.42 -11.34 4.78
C ALA A 80 1.53 -12.59 4.98
N THR A 81 2.11 -13.79 4.85
CA THR A 81 1.40 -15.04 5.14
C THR A 81 0.95 -15.10 6.60
N GLY A 82 1.84 -14.75 7.54
CA GLY A 82 1.49 -14.66 8.97
C GLY A 82 0.36 -13.67 9.24
N VAL A 83 0.42 -12.47 8.66
CA VAL A 83 -0.64 -11.46 8.78
C VAL A 83 -1.97 -12.00 8.26
N LYS A 84 -1.98 -12.56 7.05
CA LYS A 84 -3.21 -13.03 6.41
C LYS A 84 -3.85 -14.23 7.12
N MET A 85 -3.04 -15.07 7.76
CA MET A 85 -3.57 -16.16 8.59
C MET A 85 -4.17 -15.66 9.91
N ALA A 86 -3.67 -14.54 10.43
CA ALA A 86 -4.18 -13.96 11.68
C ALA A 86 -5.46 -13.13 11.46
N ASN A 87 -5.62 -12.48 10.29
CA ASN A 87 -6.78 -11.64 9.93
C ASN A 87 -7.08 -11.67 8.42
#